data_AF-A0A1J7H1J1-F1
#
_entry.id   AF-A0A1J7H1J1-F1
#
_cell.length_a   1.000
_cell.length_b   1.000
_cell.length_c   1.000
_cell.angle_alpha   90.00
_cell.angle_beta   90.00
_cell.angle_gamma   90.00
#
_symmetry.space_group_name_H-M   'P 1'
#
loop_
_entity.id
_entity.type
_entity.pdbx_description
1 polymer ?
#
loop_
_entity_poly.entity_id
_entity_poly.type
_entity_poly.pdbx_seq_one_letter_code
_entity_poly.pdbx_strand_id
1 'polypeptide(L)' 'MASKQLLANITGIQKTSVPMTIVVSGIAKLFVGEVVETARIVMKERKESGPIRPCHLREAYRHLKLEGKVFKRSGSRLFR' A
#
# COMPACT_ATOMS: atom_id res chain seq x y z
N MET A 1 -1.74 17.03 4.71
CA MET A 1 -0.38 17.53 5.01
C MET A 1 0.67 16.41 4.88
N ALA A 2 0.47 15.25 5.50
CA ALA A 2 1.43 14.13 5.44
C ALA A 2 1.87 13.72 4.01
N SER A 3 0.93 13.51 3.06
CA SER A 3 1.30 13.14 1.68
C SER A 3 2.16 14.21 0.99
N LYS A 4 1.90 15.50 1.23
CA LYS A 4 2.69 16.61 0.66
C LYS A 4 4.13 16.58 1.20
N GLN A 5 4.27 16.45 2.51
CA GLN A 5 5.58 16.41 3.16
C GLN A 5 6.41 15.21 2.68
N LEU A 6 5.78 14.03 2.60
CA LEU A 6 6.43 12.82 2.09
C LEU A 6 6.90 12.99 0.64
N LEU A 7 6.05 13.57 -0.23
CA LEU A 7 6.42 13.81 -1.61
C LEU A 7 7.55 14.82 -1.76
N ALA A 8 7.53 15.90 -0.98
CA ALA A 8 8.60 16.90 -0.98
C ALA A 8 9.93 16.28 -0.52
N ASN A 9 9.91 15.45 0.52
CA ASN A 9 11.09 14.78 1.06
C ASN A 9 11.68 13.74 0.08
N ILE A 10 10.84 12.98 -0.64
CA ILE A 10 11.31 11.94 -1.56
C ILE A 10 11.84 12.55 -2.86
N THR A 11 11.18 13.59 -3.39
CA THR A 11 11.54 14.19 -4.68
C THR A 11 12.60 15.28 -4.58
N GLY A 12 12.84 15.81 -3.37
CA GLY A 12 13.69 16.98 -3.14
C GLY A 12 13.07 18.31 -3.62
N ILE A 13 11.86 18.26 -4.18
CA ILE A 13 11.16 19.43 -4.72
C ILE A 13 10.36 20.10 -3.58
N GLN A 14 10.81 21.28 -3.17
CA GLN A 14 10.20 22.04 -2.07
C GLN A 14 8.75 22.49 -2.37
N LYS A 15 8.39 22.65 -3.64
CA LYS A 15 7.03 23.01 -4.08
C LYS A 15 6.37 21.86 -4.83
N THR A 16 5.82 20.89 -4.09
CA THR A 16 4.95 19.86 -4.67
C THR A 16 3.59 20.47 -5.04
N SER A 17 3.12 20.27 -6.27
CA SER A 17 1.84 20.83 -6.72
C SER A 17 0.64 20.17 -6.03
N VAL A 18 -0.44 20.94 -5.85
CA VAL A 18 -1.69 20.43 -5.25
C VAL A 18 -2.30 19.28 -6.08
N PRO A 19 -2.39 19.37 -7.42
CA PRO A 19 -2.92 18.27 -8.23
C PRO A 19 -2.10 16.98 -8.10
N MET A 20 -0.77 17.07 -8.04
CA MET A 20 0.10 15.91 -7.85
C MET A 20 -0.19 15.21 -6.52
N THR A 21 -0.39 15.99 -5.45
CA THR A 21 -0.74 15.43 -4.13
C THR A 21 -2.08 14.69 -4.16
N ILE A 22 -3.07 15.24 -4.88
CA ILE A 22 -4.40 14.63 -5.02
C ILE A 22 -4.29 13.28 -5.72
N VAL A 23 -3.56 13.21 -6.83
CA VAL A 23 -3.35 11.96 -7.59
C VAL A 23 -2.67 10.91 -6.72
N VAL A 24 -1.57 11.26 -6.05
CA VAL A 24 -0.85 10.32 -5.18
C VAL A 24 -1.73 9.81 -4.04
N SER A 25 -2.52 10.70 -3.44
CA SER A 25 -3.46 10.32 -2.37
C SER A 25 -4.57 9.39 -2.90
N GLY A 26 -5.02 9.60 -4.14
CA GLY A 26 -5.97 8.72 -4.82
C GLY A 26 -5.40 7.32 -5.06
N ILE A 27 -4.19 7.22 -5.60
CA ILE A 27 -3.50 5.93 -5.81
C ILE A 27 -3.30 5.22 -4.47
N ALA A 28 -2.85 5.94 -3.43
CA ALA A 28 -2.69 5.39 -2.09
C ALA A 28 -4.02 4.85 -1.52
N LYS A 29 -5.13 5.57 -1.74
CA LYS A 29 -6.46 5.13 -1.30
C LYS A 29 -6.89 3.84 -1.99
N LEU A 30 -6.69 3.73 -3.30
CA LEU A 30 -7.00 2.51 -4.06
C LEU A 30 -6.19 1.31 -3.55
N PHE A 31 -4.89 1.50 -3.37
CA PHE A 31 -4.00 0.45 -2.86
C PHE A 31 -4.40 -0.01 -1.45
N VAL A 32 -4.65 0.92 -0.52
CA VAL A 32 -5.07 0.57 0.84
C VAL A 32 -6.42 -0.14 0.84
N GLY A 33 -7.37 0.29 -0.01
CA GLY A 33 -8.66 -0.37 -0.17
C GLY A 33 -8.53 -1.83 -0.58
N GLU A 34 -7.69 -2.11 -1.58
CA GLU A 34 -7.46 -3.48 -2.06
C GLU A 34 -6.81 -4.37 -0.98
N VAL A 35 -5.78 -3.87 -0.27
CA VAL A 35 -5.15 -4.63 0.83
C VAL A 35 -6.15 -4.95 1.95
N VAL A 36 -7.00 -3.99 2.32
CA VAL A 36 -7.98 -4.16 3.40
C VAL A 36 -9.09 -5.13 3.00
N GLU A 37 -9.56 -5.06 1.75
CA GLU A 37 -10.55 -5.99 1.22
C GLU A 37 -10.01 -7.43 1.21
N THR A 38 -8.80 -7.63 0.66
CA THR A 38 -8.16 -8.95 0.69
C THR A 38 -7.90 -9.44 2.12
N ALA A 39 -7.57 -8.54 3.06
CA ALA A 39 -7.42 -8.92 4.47
C ALA A 39 -8.73 -9.40 5.09
N ARG A 40 -9.88 -8.85 4.69
CA ARG A 40 -11.21 -9.33 5.11
C ARG A 40 -11.54 -10.69 4.51
N ILE A 41 -11.14 -10.95 3.26
CA ILE A 41 -11.25 -12.28 2.63
C ILE A 41 -10.44 -13.30 3.44
N VAL A 42 -9.17 -13.01 3.76
CA VAL A 42 -8.31 -13.88 4.57
C VAL A 42 -8.95 -14.20 5.94
N MET A 43 -9.56 -13.20 6.60
CA MET A 43 -10.27 -13.43 7.87
C MET A 43 -11.46 -14.38 7.69
N LYS A 44 -12.25 -14.19 6.63
CA LYS A 44 -13.42 -15.04 6.32
C LYS A 44 -13.00 -16.48 6.07
N GLU A 45 -11.94 -16.69 5.29
CA GLU A 45 -11.37 -18.02 4.99
C GLU A 45 -10.90 -18.73 6.27
N ARG A 46 -10.34 -17.99 7.22
CA ARG A 46 -9.87 -18.50 8.52
C ARG A 46 -10.97 -18.59 9.59
N LYS A 47 -12.20 -18.19 9.27
CA LYS A 47 -13.34 -18.12 10.20
C LYS A 47 -13.07 -17.21 11.40
N GLU A 48 -12.32 -16.13 11.19
CA GLU A 48 -11.94 -15.17 12.22
C GLU A 48 -12.83 -13.92 12.13
N SER A 49 -13.24 -13.39 13.29
CA SER A 49 -14.07 -12.20 13.40
C SER A 49 -13.39 -11.10 14.22
N GLY A 50 -13.94 -9.89 14.17
CA GLY A 50 -13.42 -8.72 14.88
C GLY A 50 -12.53 -7.80 14.01
N PRO A 51 -11.62 -7.03 14.63
CA PRO A 51 -10.73 -6.11 13.92
C PRO A 51 -9.68 -6.85 13.09
N ILE A 52 -9.24 -6.22 12.00
CA ILE A 52 -8.17 -6.76 11.15
C ILE A 52 -6.86 -6.72 11.93
N ARG A 53 -6.21 -7.87 12.09
CA ARG A 53 -4.92 -8.01 12.78
C ARG A 53 -3.76 -7.90 11.80
N PRO A 54 -2.54 -7.59 12.28
CA PRO A 54 -1.36 -7.49 11.42
C PRO A 54 -1.07 -8.75 10.59
N CYS A 55 -1.41 -9.95 11.10
CA CYS A 55 -1.25 -11.19 10.35
C CYS A 55 -2.13 -11.24 9.07
N HIS A 56 -3.36 -10.68 9.12
CA HIS A 56 -4.26 -10.67 7.97
C HIS A 56 -3.76 -9.69 6.90
N LEU A 57 -3.24 -8.53 7.29
CA LEU A 57 -2.67 -7.55 6.36
C LEU A 57 -1.40 -8.08 5.66
N ARG A 58 -0.52 -8.76 6.40
CA ARG A 58 0.66 -9.40 5.81
C ARG A 58 0.29 -10.48 4.80
N GLU A 59 -0.71 -11.28 5.13
CA GLU A 59 -1.18 -12.34 4.24
C GLU A 59 -1.89 -11.78 3.01
N ALA A 60 -2.72 -10.75 3.19
CA ALA A 60 -3.35 -10.02 2.09
C ALA A 60 -2.30 -9.45 1.12
N TYR A 61 -1.26 -8.80 1.65
CA TYR A 61 -0.16 -8.31 0.84
C TYR A 61 0.60 -9.43 0.11
N ARG A 62 0.75 -10.60 0.74
CA ARG A 62 1.33 -11.79 0.10
C ARG A 62 0.46 -12.26 -1.09
N HIS A 63 -0.86 -12.32 -0.93
CA HIS A 63 -1.79 -12.69 -1.99
C HIS A 63 -1.68 -11.72 -3.17
N LEU A 64 -1.81 -10.41 -2.91
CA LEU A 64 -1.73 -9.38 -3.94
C LEU A 64 -0.38 -9.37 -4.67
N LYS A 65 0.71 -9.70 -3.97
CA LYS A 65 2.04 -9.83 -4.58
C LYS A 65 2.11 -11.03 -5.53
N LEU A 66 1.51 -12.16 -5.17
CA LEU A 66 1.45 -13.35 -6.03
C LEU A 66 0.54 -13.14 -7.24
N GLU A 67 -0.55 -12.41 -7.08
CA GLU A 67 -1.44 -11.99 -8.16
C GLU A 67 -0.81 -10.92 -9.08
N GLY A 68 0.36 -10.39 -8.73
CA GLY A 68 1.04 -9.36 -9.51
C GLY A 68 0.40 -7.97 -9.42
N LYS A 69 -0.49 -7.75 -8.45
CA LYS A 69 -1.22 -6.49 -8.25
C LYS A 69 -0.47 -5.46 -7.41
N VAL A 70 0.65 -5.88 -6.82
CA VAL A 70 1.55 -4.99 -6.06
C VAL A 70 2.68 -4.50 -6.97
N PHE A 71 3.07 -3.23 -6.80
CA PHE A 71 4.23 -2.65 -7.46
C PHE A 71 5.49 -3.52 -7.27
N LYS A 72 6.05 -4.00 -8.39
CA LYS A 72 7.30 -4.76 -8.38
C LYS A 72 8.45 -3.83 -8.02
N ARG A 73 9.32 -4.27 -7.11
CA ARG A 73 10.58 -3.56 -6.85
C ARG A 73 11.46 -3.68 -8.09
N SER A 74 11.88 -2.55 -8.65
CA SER A 74 12.70 -2.47 -9.85
C SER A 74 14.19 -2.80 -9.61
N GLY A 75 14.62 -3.03 -8.36
CA GLY A 75 16.04 -3.23 -8.02
C GLY A 75 16.38 -4.64 -7.57
N SER A 76 17.51 -5.17 -8.05
CA SER A 76 18.20 -6.28 -7.40
C SER A 76 18.63 -5.87 -5.99
N ARG A 77 18.62 -6.80 -5.04
CA ARG A 77 19.24 -6.57 -3.73
C ARG A 77 20.73 -6.37 -3.97
N LEU A 78 21.19 -5.12 -3.89
CA LEU A 78 22.60 -4.76 -4.04
C LEU A 78 23.50 -5.50 -3.04
N PHE A 79 22.94 -5.97 -1.92
CA PHE A 79 23.63 -6.81 -0.96
C PHE A 79 22.71 -7.95 -0.48
N ARG A 80 23.25 -9.17 -0.44
CA ARG A 80 22.62 -10.41 -0.02
C ARG A 80 23.00 -10.73 1.42
#